data_AF-A0A0K2RPI8-F1
#
_entry.id   AF-A0A0K2RPI8-F1
#
_cell.length_a   1.000
_cell.length_b   1.000
_cell.length_c   1.000
_cell.angle_alpha   90.00
_cell.angle_beta   90.00
_cell.angle_gamma   90.00
#
_symmetry.space_group_name_H-M   'P 1'
#
loop_
_entity.id
_entity.type
_entity.pdbx_description
1 polymer ?
#
loop_
_entity_poly.entity_id
_entity_poly.type
_entity_poly.pdbx_seq_one_letter_code
_entity_poly.pdbx_strand_id
1 'polypeptide(L)'
;MIYLDPAKPGVAEQDDTLVAPPHRGHGLGMLVKLANLRRLQTEYPAVGRVMTFNAEENEHMLSINVQLGFKPAGYDGEWQKRIK
;
A
#
# COMPACT_ATOMS: atom_id res chain seq x y z
N MET A 1 6.00 2.65 0.68
CA MET A 1 6.84 2.60 1.92
C MET A 1 6.11 1.75 2.96
N ILE A 2 6.73 1.28 4.05
CA ILE A 2 6.01 0.64 5.17
C ILE A 2 6.06 1.58 6.38
N TYR A 3 4.90 1.85 6.96
CA TYR A 3 4.75 2.61 8.18
C TYR A 3 4.29 1.69 9.33
N LEU A 4 4.87 1.91 10.50
CA LEU A 4 4.59 1.17 11.73
C LEU A 4 4.36 2.19 12.85
N ASP A 5 3.19 2.12 13.48
CA ASP A 5 2.87 2.89 14.68
C ASP A 5 3.25 2.07 15.92
N PRO A 6 4.21 2.51 16.76
CA PRO A 6 4.59 1.79 17.97
C PRO A 6 3.42 1.56 18.95
N ALA A 7 2.38 2.39 18.90
CA ALA A 7 1.16 2.21 19.70
C ALA A 7 0.23 1.11 19.15
N LYS A 8 0.48 0.61 17.92
CA LYS A 8 -0.32 -0.41 17.23
C LYS A 8 0.57 -1.52 16.63
N PRO A 9 1.31 -2.28 17.45
CA PRO A 9 2.32 -3.23 16.96
C PRO A 9 1.77 -4.38 16.10
N GLY A 10 0.45 -4.60 16.10
CA GLY A 10 -0.22 -5.60 15.27
C GLY A 10 -0.65 -5.12 13.88
N VAL A 11 -0.38 -3.86 13.53
CA VAL A 11 -0.84 -3.22 12.29
C VAL A 11 0.32 -2.50 11.61
N ALA A 12 0.42 -2.66 10.29
CA ALA A 12 1.30 -1.88 9.45
C ALA A 12 0.51 -1.21 8.32
N GLU A 13 1.06 -0.13 7.76
CA GLU A 13 0.50 0.55 6.60
C GLU A 13 1.50 0.48 5.44
N GLN A 14 1.04 0.00 4.29
CA GLN A 14 1.76 0.06 3.03
C GLN A 14 1.32 1.33 2.30
N ASP A 15 2.23 2.29 2.32
CA ASP A 15 2.10 3.58 1.67
C ASP A 15 2.51 3.48 0.18
N ASP A 16 2.63 4.64 -0.47
CA ASP A 16 2.92 4.84 -1.89
C ASP A 16 3.93 3.86 -2.48
N THR A 17 3.61 3.43 -3.70
CA THR A 17 4.46 2.60 -4.55
C THR A 17 4.54 3.25 -5.92
N LEU A 18 5.70 3.79 -6.25
CA LEU A 18 5.94 4.47 -7.51
C LEU A 18 6.88 3.67 -8.40
N VAL A 19 6.52 3.54 -9.67
CA VAL A 19 7.39 3.01 -10.71
C VAL A 19 7.66 4.13 -11.72
N ALA A 20 8.94 4.45 -11.91
CA ALA A 20 9.37 5.47 -12.86
C ALA A 20 8.87 5.11 -14.28
N PRO A 21 8.47 6.10 -15.11
CA PRO A 21 7.86 5.84 -16.41
C PRO A 21 8.65 4.88 -17.32
N PRO A 22 10.00 4.98 -17.43
CA PRO A 22 10.79 4.07 -18.27
C PRO A 22 10.79 2.59 -17.82
N HIS A 23 10.28 2.28 -16.64
CA HIS A 23 10.28 0.94 -16.05
C HIS A 23 8.87 0.36 -15.83
N ARG A 24 7.84 1.01 -16.37
CA ARG A 24 6.45 0.51 -16.30
C ARG A 24 6.26 -0.68 -17.24
N GLY A 25 5.24 -1.51 -16.97
CA GLY A 25 4.94 -2.71 -17.77
C GLY A 25 5.73 -3.97 -17.37
N HIS A 26 6.66 -3.88 -16.41
CA HIS A 26 7.49 -5.01 -15.96
C HIS A 26 7.06 -5.62 -14.61
N GLY A 27 5.85 -5.29 -14.12
CA GLY A 27 5.35 -5.83 -12.85
C GLY A 27 6.08 -5.34 -11.59
N LEU A 28 6.91 -4.29 -11.69
CA LEU A 28 7.73 -3.82 -10.57
C LEU A 28 6.91 -3.38 -9.35
N GLY A 29 5.72 -2.79 -9.56
CA GLY A 29 4.84 -2.41 -8.45
C GLY A 29 4.38 -3.61 -7.61
N MET A 30 4.06 -4.73 -8.28
CA MET A 30 3.72 -5.99 -7.62
C MET A 30 4.94 -6.54 -6.86
N LEU A 31 6.11 -6.57 -7.50
CA LEU A 31 7.33 -7.08 -6.89
C LEU A 31 7.73 -6.30 -5.63
N VAL A 32 7.64 -4.96 -5.67
CA VAL A 32 7.96 -4.11 -4.51
C VAL A 32 6.98 -4.37 -3.36
N LYS A 33 5.67 -4.44 -3.63
CA LYS A 33 4.68 -4.75 -2.58
C LYS A 33 4.89 -6.13 -1.98
N LEU A 34 5.15 -7.16 -2.80
CA LEU A 34 5.47 -8.51 -2.31
C LEU A 34 6.73 -8.54 -1.44
N ALA A 35 7.79 -7.85 -1.86
CA ALA A 35 9.03 -7.75 -1.10
C ALA A 35 8.78 -7.11 0.28
N ASN A 36 8.00 -6.04 0.33
CA ASN A 36 7.63 -5.39 1.59
C ASN A 36 6.82 -6.30 2.51
N LEU A 37 5.82 -7.03 1.98
CA LEU A 37 5.02 -7.96 2.77
C LEU A 37 5.86 -9.11 3.36
N ARG A 38 6.77 -9.69 2.57
CA ARG A 38 7.70 -10.73 3.04
C ARG A 38 8.64 -10.19 4.13
N ARG A 39 9.14 -8.96 3.93
CA ARG A 39 9.97 -8.28 4.91
C ARG A 39 9.23 -8.05 6.22
N LEU A 40 7.99 -7.55 6.15
CA LEU A 40 7.12 -7.39 7.32
C LEU A 40 6.94 -8.69 8.11
N GLN A 41 6.66 -9.81 7.42
CA GLN A 41 6.51 -11.12 8.05
C GLN A 41 7.76 -11.57 8.81
N THR A 42 8.95 -11.16 8.37
CA THR A 42 10.23 -11.59 8.95
C THR A 42 10.69 -10.65 10.06
N GLU A 43 10.63 -9.33 9.83
CA GLU A 43 11.18 -8.32 10.75
C GLU A 43 10.18 -7.90 11.83
N TYR A 44 8.87 -8.03 11.56
CA TYR A 44 7.80 -7.56 12.44
C TYR A 44 6.73 -8.65 12.63
N PRO A 45 7.07 -9.78 13.27
CA PRO A 45 6.18 -10.94 13.38
C PRO A 45 4.88 -10.67 14.16
N ALA A 46 4.81 -9.59 14.94
CA ALA A 46 3.59 -9.17 15.62
C ALA A 46 2.53 -8.60 14.68
N VAL A 47 2.92 -8.15 13.48
CA VAL A 47 2.00 -7.56 12.49
C VAL A 47 1.13 -8.65 11.89
N GLY A 48 -0.14 -8.64 12.24
CA GLY A 48 -1.16 -9.56 11.67
C GLY A 48 -2.04 -8.90 10.61
N ARG A 49 -1.95 -7.57 10.44
CA ARG A 49 -2.78 -6.80 9.50
C ARG A 49 -1.96 -5.73 8.80
N VAL A 50 -2.16 -5.60 7.49
CA VAL A 50 -1.57 -4.54 6.67
C VAL A 50 -2.70 -3.77 6.01
N MET A 51 -2.68 -2.44 6.11
CA MET A 51 -3.62 -1.55 5.43
C MET A 51 -2.90 -0.80 4.30
N THR A 52 -3.64 -0.38 3.29
CA THR A 52 -3.14 0.44 2.18
C THR A 52 -4.30 1.24 1.62
N PHE A 53 -3.99 2.38 1.02
CA PHE A 53 -4.97 3.25 0.36
C PHE A 53 -4.58 3.39 -1.11
N ASN A 54 -5.59 3.58 -1.96
CA ASN A 54 -5.40 3.95 -3.35
C ASN A 54 -6.58 4.83 -3.77
N ALA A 55 -6.32 5.81 -4.64
CA ALA A 55 -7.38 6.51 -5.33
C ALA A 55 -8.25 5.51 -6.10
N GLU A 56 -9.59 5.70 -6.06
CA GLU A 56 -10.55 4.77 -6.66
C GLU A 56 -10.37 4.69 -8.18
N GLU A 57 -10.03 5.80 -8.81
CA GLU A 57 -9.74 5.91 -10.25
C GLU A 57 -8.44 5.19 -10.68
N ASN A 58 -7.59 4.76 -9.74
CA ASN A 58 -6.35 4.06 -10.04
C ASN A 58 -6.57 2.54 -10.18
N GLU A 59 -7.31 2.15 -11.21
CA GLU A 59 -7.67 0.75 -11.50
C GLU A 59 -6.46 -0.20 -11.53
N HIS A 60 -5.32 0.28 -12.06
CA HIS A 60 -4.10 -0.52 -12.13
C HIS A 60 -3.57 -0.89 -10.74
N MET A 61 -3.47 0.08 -9.82
CA MET A 61 -3.02 -0.19 -8.46
C MET A 61 -4.05 -0.98 -7.66
N LEU A 62 -5.34 -0.73 -7.89
CA LEU A 62 -6.41 -1.53 -7.28
C LEU A 62 -6.28 -3.01 -7.66
N SER A 63 -6.04 -3.31 -8.94
CA SER A 63 -5.83 -4.68 -9.42
C SER A 63 -4.64 -5.36 -8.74
N ILE A 64 -3.52 -4.65 -8.51
CA ILE A 64 -2.37 -5.18 -7.77
C ILE A 64 -2.76 -5.49 -6.32
N ASN A 65 -3.45 -4.58 -5.63
CA ASN A 65 -3.88 -4.78 -4.25
C ASN A 65 -4.83 -6.00 -4.13
N VAL A 66 -5.79 -6.14 -5.04
CA VAL A 66 -6.71 -7.29 -5.07
C VAL A 66 -5.97 -8.61 -5.31
N GLN A 67 -5.02 -8.65 -6.26
CA GLN A 67 -4.20 -9.83 -6.52
C GLN A 67 -3.33 -10.23 -5.32
N LEU A 68 -2.92 -9.27 -4.50
CA LEU A 68 -2.20 -9.49 -3.24
C LEU A 68 -3.10 -9.95 -2.09
N GLY A 69 -4.42 -10.01 -2.30
CA GLY A 69 -5.39 -10.45 -1.30
C GLY A 69 -5.90 -9.33 -0.38
N PHE A 70 -5.60 -8.06 -0.67
CA PHE A 70 -6.26 -6.95 0.03
C PHE A 70 -7.76 -6.94 -0.29
N LYS A 71 -8.56 -6.53 0.69
CA LYS A 71 -10.01 -6.41 0.59
C LYS A 71 -10.42 -4.98 0.90
N PRO A 72 -11.47 -4.43 0.25
CA PRO A 72 -12.01 -3.13 0.60
C PRO A 72 -12.37 -3.05 2.09
N ALA A 73 -11.93 -1.99 2.76
CA ALA A 73 -12.19 -1.74 4.18
C ALA A 73 -13.04 -0.48 4.43
N GLY A 74 -13.11 0.41 3.45
CA GLY A 74 -13.82 1.68 3.52
C GLY A 74 -13.39 2.61 2.39
N TYR A 75 -13.93 3.83 2.44
CA TYR A 75 -13.57 4.92 1.52
C TYR A 75 -13.10 6.12 2.34
N ASP A 76 -12.12 6.84 1.82
CA ASP A 76 -11.71 8.16 2.30
C ASP A 76 -12.15 9.24 1.31
N GLY A 77 -12.31 10.45 1.83
CA GLY A 77 -12.55 11.64 1.04
C GLY A 77 -11.48 12.66 1.37
N GLU A 78 -10.89 13.25 0.34
CA GLU A 78 -9.93 14.33 0.50
C GLU A 78 -10.53 15.64 -0.04
N TRP A 79 -10.46 16.70 0.76
CA TRP A 79 -10.92 18.04 0.37
C TRP A 79 -9.74 19.00 0.32
N GLN A 80 -9.59 19.69 -0.79
CA GLN A 80 -8.59 20.74 -0.95
C GLN A 80 -9.24 22.11 -1.01
N LYS A 81 -8.79 23.03 -0.15
CA LYS A 81 -9.06 24.47 -0.28
C LYS A 81 -7.82 25.17 -0.80
N ARG A 82 -7.94 25.86 -1.95
CA ARG A 82 -6.89 26.76 -2.42
C ARG A 82 -6.97 28.08 -1.65
N ILE A 83 -5.89 28.43 -0.96
CA ILE A 83 -5.76 29.71 -0.27
C ILE A 83 -4.94 30.65 -1.18
N LYS A 84 -5.33 31.93 -1.21
CA LYS A 84 -4.65 32.98 -1.96
C LYS A 84 -3.40 33.44 -1.23
#